data_AF-A0AA43LXU4-F1
#
_entry.id   AF-A0AA43LXU4-F1
#
_cell.length_a   1.000
_cell.length_b   1.000
_cell.length_c   1.000
_cell.angle_alpha   90.00
_cell.angle_beta   90.00
_cell.angle_gamma   90.00
#
_symmetry.space_group_name_H-M   'P 1'
#
loop_
_entity.id
_entity.type
_entity.pdbx_description
1 polymer ?
#
loop_
_entity_poly.entity_id
_entity_poly.type
_entity_poly.pdbx_seq_one_letter_code
_entity_poly.pdbx_strand_id
1 'polypeptide(L)'
;MSSAKSFLFKKLYKSAVKFKPVAIRMFPFETRQRIKQKLLKVAFPIDKNDKTSCITGELSGVNLVGYSRAEMGIGESCRIAAKSMEAVDIPFGIINFIGTNSASMNDDSWIHKEINEPQFNLNIFHINAEQMIEVYAHYGNSIFKDRYNIGFWHWELPDFPDEWQESFNLVDEIWAPSTFVVDSIAQKSPVPVVKIPHSIKVSISDQRDRSYFNLPEDAFLFLSMYDLKSYQARKNPQASIIAFQLAFKPEDKSVGLVIKVNSAGQGSKELDELHQLIGTYTNIYLVDKTLSRNDTNALLSVIDSYVSLHRSEGFGLGLAEAMYLGKPVIGTNWSSNIDFMDFNTSCLVNYSLVKLNENHGPYKEYQYWAEPDVEHASTYMRTLFDDKNFYKQISSNGEEHIKKYYSPQAVGDIIQRRLKYISMWKFGGLK
;
A
#
# COMPACT_ATOMS: atom_id res chain seq x y z
N MET A 1 15.79 19.87 -32.65
CA MET A 1 15.15 18.58 -33.03
C MET A 1 14.07 18.08 -32.05
N SER A 2 13.93 18.59 -30.81
CA SER A 2 13.00 18.03 -29.80
C SER A 2 11.53 18.48 -29.91
N SER A 3 11.25 19.70 -30.38
CA SER A 3 9.88 20.28 -30.41
C SER A 3 8.91 19.54 -31.35
N ALA A 4 9.33 19.25 -32.59
CA ALA A 4 8.48 18.54 -33.55
C ALA A 4 8.18 17.09 -33.13
N LYS A 5 9.17 16.42 -32.52
CA LYS A 5 9.04 15.05 -32.00
C LYS A 5 8.11 15.00 -30.78
N SER A 6 8.24 15.95 -29.84
CA SER A 6 7.32 16.11 -28.70
C SER A 6 5.88 16.39 -29.17
N PHE A 7 5.69 17.28 -30.15
CA PHE A 7 4.36 17.59 -30.68
C PHE A 7 3.67 16.38 -31.33
N LEU A 8 4.41 15.60 -32.13
CA LEU A 8 3.91 14.36 -32.74
C LEU A 8 3.53 13.33 -31.66
N PHE A 9 4.37 13.17 -30.64
CA PHE A 9 4.13 12.23 -29.54
C PHE A 9 3.00 12.66 -28.61
N LYS A 10 2.78 13.96 -28.39
CA LYS A 10 1.60 14.49 -27.70
C LYS A 10 0.31 14.15 -28.44
N LYS A 11 0.30 14.26 -29.78
CA LYS A 11 -0.83 13.81 -30.62
C LYS A 11 -1.01 12.30 -30.54
N LEU A 12 0.07 11.51 -30.63
CA LEU A 12 0.02 10.05 -30.50
C LEU A 12 -0.50 9.61 -29.13
N TYR A 13 -0.08 10.25 -28.04
CA TYR A 13 -0.57 9.95 -26.70
C TYR A 13 -2.06 10.27 -26.55
N LYS A 14 -2.52 11.44 -27.00
CA LYS A 14 -3.95 11.79 -27.01
C LYS A 14 -4.78 10.81 -27.83
N SER A 15 -4.27 10.37 -28.98
CA SER A 15 -4.90 9.32 -29.79
C SER A 15 -4.89 7.96 -29.08
N ALA A 16 -3.77 7.56 -28.47
CA ALA A 16 -3.65 6.30 -27.73
C ALA A 16 -4.61 6.21 -26.54
N VAL A 17 -4.86 7.33 -25.84
CA VAL A 17 -5.88 7.41 -24.78
C VAL A 17 -7.29 7.19 -25.35
N LYS A 18 -7.62 7.73 -26.54
CA LYS A 18 -8.90 7.46 -27.22
C LYS A 18 -9.06 6.01 -27.66
N PHE A 19 -7.97 5.35 -28.08
CA PHE A 19 -7.96 3.95 -28.49
C PHE A 19 -7.69 2.95 -27.35
N LYS A 20 -7.70 3.41 -26.08
CA LYS A 20 -7.49 2.57 -24.88
C LYS A 20 -8.32 1.27 -24.90
N PRO A 21 -9.62 1.26 -25.28
CA PRO A 21 -10.42 0.02 -25.31
C PRO A 21 -9.90 -1.03 -26.29
N VAL A 22 -9.32 -0.60 -27.42
CA VAL A 22 -8.76 -1.49 -28.46
C VAL A 22 -7.39 -2.00 -28.03
N ALA A 23 -6.54 -1.10 -27.51
CA ALA A 23 -5.22 -1.47 -27.02
C ALA A 23 -5.27 -2.50 -25.87
N ILE A 24 -6.27 -2.39 -24.98
CA ILE A 24 -6.49 -3.35 -23.87
C ILE A 24 -6.62 -4.79 -24.38
N ARG A 25 -7.23 -5.00 -25.56
CA ARG A 25 -7.47 -6.32 -26.15
C ARG A 25 -6.27 -6.86 -26.94
N MET A 26 -5.41 -5.98 -27.46
CA MET A 26 -4.34 -6.36 -28.40
C MET A 26 -2.99 -6.60 -27.73
N PHE A 27 -2.73 -6.02 -26.56
CA PHE A 27 -1.40 -6.06 -25.94
C PHE A 27 -1.49 -6.45 -24.46
N PRO A 28 -0.55 -7.27 -23.94
CA PRO A 28 -0.40 -7.53 -22.51
C PRO A 28 -0.29 -6.22 -21.70
N PHE A 29 -0.78 -6.24 -20.45
CA PHE A 29 -0.78 -5.05 -19.58
C PHE A 29 0.61 -4.43 -19.43
N GLU A 30 1.64 -5.25 -19.22
CA GLU A 30 3.03 -4.79 -19.08
C GLU A 30 3.54 -4.08 -20.33
N THR A 31 3.28 -4.65 -21.51
CA THR A 31 3.65 -4.06 -22.80
C THR A 31 2.98 -2.70 -22.97
N ARG A 32 1.71 -2.58 -22.60
CA ARG A 32 0.98 -1.30 -22.62
C ARG A 32 1.58 -0.27 -21.67
N GLN A 33 1.93 -0.66 -20.45
CA GLN A 33 2.55 0.25 -19.49
C GLN A 33 3.93 0.74 -19.97
N ARG A 34 4.77 -0.16 -20.50
CA ARG A 34 6.08 0.22 -21.08
C ARG A 34 5.92 1.17 -22.25
N ILE A 35 4.98 0.90 -23.16
CA ILE A 35 4.70 1.81 -24.30
C ILE A 35 4.21 3.16 -23.79
N LYS A 36 3.25 3.17 -22.85
CA LYS A 36 2.72 4.41 -22.25
C LYS A 36 3.84 5.24 -21.60
N GLN A 37 4.70 4.62 -20.79
CA GLN A 37 5.81 5.31 -20.14
C GLN A 37 6.79 5.89 -21.18
N LYS A 38 7.18 5.12 -22.19
CA LYS A 38 8.04 5.63 -23.28
C LYS A 38 7.38 6.80 -24.02
N LEU A 39 6.09 6.69 -24.35
CA LEU A 39 5.33 7.76 -25.01
C LEU A 39 5.30 9.03 -24.15
N LEU A 40 4.99 8.89 -22.85
CA LEU A 40 4.94 10.02 -21.91
C LEU A 40 6.30 10.71 -21.78
N LYS A 41 7.38 9.95 -21.57
CA LYS A 41 8.75 10.48 -21.45
C LYS A 41 9.18 11.28 -22.70
N VAL A 42 8.82 10.80 -23.89
CA VAL A 42 9.16 11.49 -25.15
C VAL A 42 8.23 12.69 -25.42
N ALA A 43 6.95 12.56 -25.08
CA ALA A 43 5.97 13.63 -25.28
C ALA A 43 6.20 14.81 -24.31
N PHE A 44 6.61 14.51 -23.08
CA PHE A 44 6.77 15.46 -21.98
C PHE A 44 8.13 15.26 -21.31
N PRO A 45 9.24 15.64 -21.97
CA PRO A 45 10.55 15.57 -21.35
C PRO A 45 10.59 16.48 -20.11
N ILE A 46 11.15 15.97 -19.01
CA ILE A 46 11.35 16.74 -17.78
C ILE A 46 12.40 17.83 -18.07
N ASP A 47 12.05 19.08 -17.79
CA ASP A 47 13.02 20.17 -17.85
C ASP A 47 13.91 20.13 -16.61
N LYS A 48 15.17 19.76 -16.78
CA LYS A 48 16.14 19.60 -15.67
C LYS A 48 16.71 20.94 -15.20
N ASN A 49 16.58 22.01 -15.98
CA ASN A 49 17.23 23.30 -15.71
C ASN A 49 16.37 24.25 -14.87
N ASP A 50 15.09 23.93 -14.64
CA ASP A 50 14.13 24.81 -13.94
C ASP A 50 13.89 24.40 -12.47
N LYS A 51 14.71 23.48 -11.93
CA LYS A 51 14.71 23.13 -10.49
C LYS A 51 15.43 24.19 -9.68
N THR A 52 14.76 25.30 -9.42
CA THR A 52 15.09 26.15 -8.27
C THR A 52 14.26 25.65 -7.10
N SER A 53 14.80 24.67 -6.37
CA SER A 53 14.25 24.26 -5.07
C SER A 53 14.43 25.45 -4.12
N CYS A 54 13.41 26.28 -4.00
CA CYS A 54 13.44 27.39 -3.06
C CYS A 54 12.18 27.33 -2.21
N ILE A 55 12.35 26.89 -0.96
CA ILE A 55 11.37 27.22 0.08
C ILE A 55 11.50 28.74 0.29
N THR A 56 10.74 29.50 -0.47
CA THR A 56 10.58 30.94 -0.24
C THR A 56 9.55 31.11 0.88
N GLY A 57 9.95 31.76 1.97
CA GLY A 57 9.08 32.01 3.13
C GLY A 57 8.99 30.88 4.16
N GLU A 58 8.10 31.05 5.14
CA GLU A 58 7.76 30.01 6.13
C GLU A 58 6.87 28.93 5.49
N LEU A 59 6.99 27.68 5.97
CA LEU A 59 6.07 26.61 5.58
C LEU A 59 4.71 26.87 6.23
N SER A 60 3.77 27.38 5.45
CA SER A 60 2.41 27.71 5.91
C SER A 60 1.41 26.55 5.82
N GLY A 61 1.82 25.44 5.19
CA GLY A 61 1.01 24.23 5.06
C GLY A 61 1.51 23.29 3.96
N VAL A 62 0.69 22.31 3.60
CA VAL A 62 1.03 21.23 2.67
C VAL A 62 -0.03 21.07 1.59
N ASN A 63 0.38 20.94 0.32
CA ASN A 63 -0.48 20.40 -0.72
C ASN A 63 -0.32 18.86 -0.75
N LEU A 64 -1.33 18.13 -0.30
CA LEU A 64 -1.39 16.68 -0.47
C LEU A 64 -1.88 16.38 -1.90
N VAL A 65 -1.04 15.75 -2.71
CA VAL A 65 -1.38 15.39 -4.09
C VAL A 65 -1.47 13.87 -4.20
N GLY A 66 -2.61 13.33 -4.56
CA GLY A 66 -2.78 11.88 -4.62
C GLY A 66 -4.18 11.44 -4.98
N TYR A 67 -4.38 10.12 -5.04
CA TYR A 67 -5.67 9.52 -5.37
C TYR A 67 -6.64 9.55 -4.16
N SER A 68 -6.90 10.73 -3.59
CA SER A 68 -7.61 10.89 -2.31
C SER A 68 -9.01 10.28 -2.30
N ARG A 69 -9.67 10.20 -3.45
CA ARG A 69 -10.99 9.56 -3.58
C ARG A 69 -10.96 8.08 -3.98
N ALA A 70 -9.78 7.53 -4.28
CA ALA A 70 -9.68 6.17 -4.80
C ALA A 70 -9.74 5.11 -3.68
N GLU A 71 -10.53 4.07 -3.89
CA GLU A 71 -10.63 2.92 -2.98
C GLU A 71 -9.51 1.91 -3.27
N MET A 72 -8.26 2.32 -3.04
CA MET A 72 -7.05 1.48 -3.20
C MET A 72 -5.96 1.90 -2.22
N GLY A 73 -4.93 1.07 -2.04
CA GLY A 73 -3.87 1.30 -1.04
C GLY A 73 -3.17 2.67 -1.14
N ILE A 74 -2.85 3.13 -2.36
CA ILE A 74 -2.23 4.46 -2.56
C ILE A 74 -3.22 5.59 -2.24
N GLY A 75 -4.50 5.41 -2.53
CA GLY A 75 -5.54 6.38 -2.13
C GLY A 75 -5.71 6.44 -0.62
N GLU A 76 -5.67 5.28 0.05
CA GLU A 76 -5.73 5.19 1.51
C GLU A 76 -4.51 5.85 2.16
N SER A 77 -3.33 5.66 1.59
CA SER A 77 -2.08 6.35 1.99
C SER A 77 -2.25 7.88 2.01
N CYS A 78 -2.88 8.47 0.99
CA CYS A 78 -3.18 9.90 0.95
C CYS A 78 -4.14 10.33 2.08
N ARG A 79 -5.22 9.58 2.31
CA ARG A 79 -6.19 9.86 3.39
C ARG A 79 -5.59 9.65 4.78
N ILE A 80 -4.68 8.70 4.94
CA ILE A 80 -3.91 8.46 6.18
C ILE A 80 -3.02 9.66 6.51
N ALA A 81 -2.34 10.23 5.51
CA ALA A 81 -1.55 11.43 5.73
C ALA A 81 -2.42 12.63 6.11
N ALA A 82 -3.59 12.81 5.47
CA ALA A 82 -4.54 13.84 5.84
C ALA A 82 -5.01 13.71 7.31
N LYS A 83 -5.37 12.49 7.75
CA LYS A 83 -5.72 12.20 9.15
C LYS A 83 -4.57 12.51 10.11
N SER A 84 -3.34 12.18 9.74
CA SER A 84 -2.16 12.43 10.57
C SER A 84 -1.87 13.93 10.70
N MET A 85 -1.97 14.68 9.60
CA MET A 85 -1.78 16.13 9.61
C MET A 85 -2.89 16.86 10.37
N GLU A 86 -4.13 16.42 10.25
CA GLU A 86 -5.26 16.95 11.03
C GLU A 86 -5.06 16.75 12.53
N ALA A 87 -4.51 15.61 12.95
CA ALA A 87 -4.28 15.32 14.38
C ALA A 87 -3.27 16.27 15.06
N VAL A 88 -2.41 16.95 14.28
CA VAL A 88 -1.38 17.89 14.80
C VAL A 88 -1.55 19.30 14.24
N ASP A 89 -2.75 19.62 13.76
CA ASP A 89 -3.12 20.95 13.25
C ASP A 89 -2.18 21.50 12.16
N ILE A 90 -1.58 20.62 11.33
CA ILE A 90 -0.83 21.06 10.16
C ILE A 90 -1.84 21.54 9.12
N PRO A 91 -1.74 22.80 8.61
CA PRO A 91 -2.60 23.24 7.53
C PRO A 91 -2.30 22.46 6.24
N PHE A 92 -3.34 21.95 5.59
CA PHE A 92 -3.20 21.28 4.29
C PHE A 92 -4.42 21.44 3.41
N GLY A 93 -4.21 21.29 2.11
CA GLY A 93 -5.25 21.13 1.10
C GLY A 93 -4.93 19.95 0.20
N ILE A 94 -5.96 19.34 -0.40
CA ILE A 94 -5.83 18.11 -1.18
C ILE A 94 -6.08 18.38 -2.66
N ILE A 95 -5.17 17.96 -3.52
CA ILE A 95 -5.36 17.92 -4.97
C ILE A 95 -5.61 16.46 -5.35
N ASN A 96 -6.86 16.11 -5.61
CA ASN A 96 -7.23 14.77 -6.04
C ASN A 96 -6.74 14.51 -7.47
N PHE A 97 -5.79 13.59 -7.61
CA PHE A 97 -5.29 13.14 -8.90
C PHE A 97 -6.09 11.93 -9.38
N ILE A 98 -6.65 12.00 -10.59
CA ILE A 98 -7.39 10.88 -11.21
C ILE A 98 -6.45 10.05 -12.12
N GLY A 99 -5.57 10.71 -12.87
CA GLY A 99 -4.67 10.07 -13.82
C GLY A 99 -5.38 9.12 -14.80
N THR A 100 -4.79 7.96 -15.07
CA THR A 100 -5.42 6.87 -15.84
C THR A 100 -5.86 5.68 -14.98
N ASN A 101 -6.03 5.93 -13.67
CA ASN A 101 -6.43 4.92 -12.70
C ASN A 101 -7.77 4.28 -13.08
N SER A 102 -7.94 3.00 -12.76
CA SER A 102 -9.17 2.23 -13.00
C SER A 102 -9.95 1.92 -11.72
N ALA A 103 -9.45 2.33 -10.55
CA ALA A 103 -10.20 2.22 -9.30
C ALA A 103 -11.42 3.16 -9.29
N SER A 104 -12.45 2.79 -8.52
CA SER A 104 -13.55 3.68 -8.17
C SER A 104 -13.03 4.90 -7.41
N MET A 105 -13.65 6.06 -7.67
CA MET A 105 -13.27 7.37 -7.11
C MET A 105 -14.40 7.93 -6.24
N ASN A 106 -15.02 7.06 -5.43
CA ASN A 106 -16.27 7.35 -4.72
C ASN A 106 -16.07 7.69 -3.25
N ASP A 107 -14.84 7.65 -2.72
CA ASP A 107 -14.56 8.06 -1.35
C ASP A 107 -14.52 9.59 -1.28
N ASP A 108 -15.50 10.19 -0.60
CA ASP A 108 -15.65 11.64 -0.43
C ASP A 108 -15.26 12.12 0.97
N SER A 109 -14.64 11.27 1.80
CA SER A 109 -14.32 11.57 3.20
C SER A 109 -13.53 12.86 3.41
N TRP A 110 -12.73 13.25 2.42
CA TRP A 110 -11.90 14.45 2.44
C TRP A 110 -12.26 15.51 1.41
N ILE A 111 -13.44 15.44 0.78
CA ILE A 111 -13.86 16.39 -0.25
C ILE A 111 -13.85 17.85 0.24
N HIS A 112 -14.11 18.06 1.53
CA HIS A 112 -14.13 19.36 2.18
C HIS A 112 -12.74 20.04 2.31
N LYS A 113 -11.65 19.28 2.09
CA LYS A 113 -10.26 19.79 2.03
C LYS A 113 -9.73 19.90 0.60
N GLU A 114 -10.52 19.54 -0.41
CA GLU A 114 -10.05 19.57 -1.79
C GLU A 114 -9.88 21.00 -2.31
N ILE A 115 -8.77 21.22 -3.01
CA ILE A 115 -8.39 22.48 -3.65
C ILE A 115 -8.08 22.25 -5.13
N ASN A 116 -8.36 23.24 -5.97
CA ASN A 116 -8.17 23.13 -7.42
C ASN A 116 -6.73 23.42 -7.87
N GLU A 117 -6.01 24.24 -7.10
CA GLU A 117 -4.65 24.68 -7.40
C GLU A 117 -3.80 24.66 -6.12
N PRO A 118 -2.49 24.41 -6.22
CA PRO A 118 -1.64 24.31 -5.02
C PRO A 118 -1.49 25.66 -4.33
N GLN A 119 -1.88 25.72 -3.06
CA GLN A 119 -1.90 26.93 -2.22
C GLN A 119 -0.64 27.09 -1.37
N PHE A 120 0.10 26.00 -1.14
CA PHE A 120 1.29 25.97 -0.30
C PHE A 120 2.57 25.84 -1.12
N ASN A 121 3.71 26.14 -0.49
CA ASN A 121 5.05 26.02 -1.07
C ASN A 121 5.67 24.63 -0.88
N LEU A 122 4.90 23.64 -0.39
CA LEU A 122 5.33 22.26 -0.19
C LEU A 122 4.27 21.29 -0.70
N ASN A 123 4.71 20.31 -1.48
CA ASN A 123 3.87 19.22 -1.98
C ASN A 123 4.29 17.90 -1.35
N ILE A 124 3.32 17.06 -1.02
CA ILE A 124 3.56 15.64 -0.75
C ILE A 124 2.72 14.81 -1.71
N PHE A 125 3.41 14.09 -2.59
CA PHE A 125 2.80 13.24 -3.60
C PHE A 125 2.60 11.84 -3.03
N HIS A 126 1.38 11.52 -2.62
CA HIS A 126 0.95 10.14 -2.32
C HIS A 126 0.63 9.40 -3.62
N ILE A 127 1.67 9.30 -4.46
CA ILE A 127 1.68 8.70 -5.79
C ILE A 127 3.06 8.04 -5.95
N ASN A 128 3.09 6.75 -6.30
CA ASN A 128 4.35 6.03 -6.40
C ASN A 128 5.19 6.49 -7.62
N ALA A 129 6.48 6.18 -7.58
CA ALA A 129 7.48 6.63 -8.54
C ALA A 129 7.10 6.35 -10.00
N GLU A 130 6.50 5.20 -10.30
CA GLU A 130 6.12 4.80 -11.66
C GLU A 130 5.02 5.67 -12.29
N GLN A 131 4.29 6.43 -11.47
CA GLN A 131 3.20 7.31 -11.88
C GLN A 131 3.57 8.80 -11.84
N MET A 132 4.71 9.18 -11.25
CA MET A 132 5.13 10.59 -11.16
C MET A 132 5.27 11.29 -12.52
N ILE A 133 5.71 10.56 -13.55
CA ILE A 133 5.77 11.07 -14.94
C ILE A 133 4.37 11.40 -15.48
N GLU A 134 3.34 10.68 -15.04
CA GLU A 134 1.96 10.95 -15.43
C GLU A 134 1.41 12.21 -14.77
N VAL A 135 1.80 12.48 -13.52
CA VAL A 135 1.52 13.74 -12.83
C VAL A 135 2.14 14.90 -13.60
N TYR A 136 3.42 14.78 -13.97
CA TYR A 136 4.12 15.79 -14.78
C TYR A 136 3.49 15.99 -16.16
N ALA A 137 3.05 14.92 -16.82
CA ALA A 137 2.36 15.03 -18.10
C ALA A 137 0.99 15.72 -17.99
N HIS A 138 0.31 15.59 -16.85
CA HIS A 138 -1.01 16.17 -16.61
C HIS A 138 -0.93 17.65 -16.23
N TYR A 139 -0.12 17.99 -15.22
CA TYR A 139 -0.03 19.35 -14.69
C TYR A 139 1.11 20.18 -15.30
N GLY A 140 2.10 19.54 -15.91
CA GLY A 140 3.34 20.20 -16.32
C GLY A 140 4.20 20.59 -15.12
N ASN A 141 5.14 21.53 -15.34
CA ASN A 141 6.04 22.00 -14.28
C ASN A 141 5.33 22.90 -13.24
N SER A 142 4.12 23.40 -13.49
CA SER A 142 3.45 24.37 -12.61
C SER A 142 3.11 23.82 -11.22
N ILE A 143 2.85 22.52 -11.10
CA ILE A 143 2.60 21.88 -9.80
C ILE A 143 3.90 21.71 -8.99
N PHE A 144 5.05 21.55 -9.66
CA PHE A 144 6.34 21.28 -9.03
C PHE A 144 7.16 22.55 -8.75
N LYS A 145 7.10 23.52 -9.67
CA LYS A 145 7.91 24.74 -9.67
C LYS A 145 7.66 25.57 -8.40
N ASP A 146 8.73 26.19 -7.90
CA ASP A 146 8.76 27.06 -6.72
C ASP A 146 8.23 26.41 -5.44
N ARG A 147 8.31 25.07 -5.36
CA ARG A 147 7.85 24.27 -4.22
C ARG A 147 8.88 23.22 -3.82
N TYR A 148 8.83 22.82 -2.56
CA TYR A 148 9.53 21.65 -2.06
C TYR A 148 8.67 20.41 -2.30
N ASN A 149 9.18 19.45 -3.08
CA ASN A 149 8.41 18.32 -3.58
C ASN A 149 8.83 17.03 -2.89
N ILE A 150 7.93 16.43 -2.12
CA ILE A 150 8.16 15.17 -1.41
C ILE A 150 7.39 14.05 -2.11
N GLY A 151 8.06 12.98 -2.52
CA GLY A 151 7.39 11.76 -3.01
C GLY A 151 7.14 10.79 -1.86
N PHE A 152 5.89 10.37 -1.61
CA PHE A 152 5.61 9.29 -0.67
C PHE A 152 5.50 7.97 -1.44
N TRP A 153 6.56 7.17 -1.43
CA TRP A 153 6.68 6.00 -2.29
C TRP A 153 6.62 4.69 -1.51
N HIS A 154 5.94 3.72 -2.10
CA HIS A 154 5.83 2.35 -1.62
C HIS A 154 6.58 1.43 -2.56
N TRP A 155 7.19 0.40 -2.00
CA TRP A 155 7.82 -0.66 -2.77
C TRP A 155 7.86 -1.94 -1.94
N GLU A 156 7.93 -3.09 -2.60
CA GLU A 156 7.82 -4.38 -1.89
C GLU A 156 9.06 -5.26 -2.03
N LEU A 157 10.16 -4.86 -2.67
CA LEU A 157 11.35 -5.72 -2.76
C LEU A 157 12.64 -4.99 -2.38
N PRO A 158 13.72 -5.71 -2.01
CA PRO A 158 14.97 -5.05 -1.59
C PRO A 158 15.60 -4.18 -2.66
N ASP A 159 15.40 -4.49 -3.95
CA ASP A 159 15.92 -3.69 -5.06
C ASP A 159 14.82 -2.85 -5.71
N PHE A 160 15.00 -1.52 -5.72
CA PHE A 160 14.05 -0.57 -6.29
C PHE A 160 14.15 -0.55 -7.84
N PRO A 161 13.06 -0.49 -8.62
CA PRO A 161 13.14 -0.66 -10.08
C PRO A 161 13.93 0.44 -10.80
N ASP A 162 14.84 0.05 -11.69
CA ASP A 162 15.66 0.99 -12.48
C ASP A 162 14.82 1.86 -13.41
N GLU A 163 13.70 1.33 -13.91
CA GLU A 163 12.81 2.05 -14.81
C GLU A 163 12.18 3.30 -14.17
N TRP A 164 12.19 3.39 -12.83
CA TRP A 164 11.53 4.43 -12.05
C TRP A 164 12.49 5.53 -11.57
N GLN A 165 13.81 5.37 -11.77
CA GLN A 165 14.81 6.33 -11.29
C GLN A 165 14.63 7.74 -11.87
N GLU A 166 14.06 7.87 -13.07
CA GLU A 166 13.79 9.20 -13.65
C GLU A 166 12.86 10.06 -12.78
N SER A 167 11.99 9.45 -11.98
CA SER A 167 11.03 10.13 -11.12
C SER A 167 11.70 10.87 -9.95
N PHE A 168 12.94 10.53 -9.57
CA PHE A 168 13.71 11.34 -8.62
C PHE A 168 13.96 12.76 -9.14
N ASN A 169 13.94 12.97 -10.46
CA ASN A 169 14.03 14.31 -11.05
C ASN A 169 12.77 15.15 -10.85
N LEU A 170 11.72 14.67 -10.17
CA LEU A 170 10.49 15.42 -9.90
C LEU A 170 10.32 15.79 -8.43
N VAL A 171 11.22 15.32 -7.57
CA VAL A 171 11.13 15.48 -6.11
C VAL A 171 12.47 15.94 -5.53
N ASP A 172 12.41 16.46 -4.32
CA ASP A 172 13.53 16.95 -3.52
C ASP A 172 13.82 16.02 -2.32
N GLU A 173 12.84 15.20 -1.93
CA GLU A 173 12.92 14.22 -0.85
C GLU A 173 11.91 13.07 -1.09
N ILE A 174 12.22 11.88 -0.58
CA ILE A 174 11.31 10.74 -0.55
C ILE A 174 10.90 10.45 0.89
N TRP A 175 9.60 10.27 1.11
CA TRP A 175 9.05 9.63 2.30
C TRP A 175 8.69 8.19 1.97
N ALA A 176 9.03 7.28 2.87
CA ALA A 176 8.75 5.86 2.74
C ALA A 176 8.13 5.31 4.04
N PRO A 177 7.18 4.36 3.95
CA PRO A 177 6.37 3.92 5.09
C PRO A 177 7.08 3.00 6.09
N SER A 178 8.25 2.46 5.74
CA SER A 178 8.98 1.48 6.56
C SER A 178 10.48 1.57 6.31
N THR A 179 11.26 1.01 7.21
CA THR A 179 12.73 0.91 7.06
C THR A 179 13.08 0.08 5.83
N PHE A 180 12.36 -1.01 5.58
CA PHE A 180 12.56 -1.85 4.39
C PHE A 180 12.43 -1.07 3.07
N VAL A 181 11.43 -0.20 2.95
CA VAL A 181 11.25 0.63 1.75
C VAL A 181 12.32 1.73 1.67
N VAL A 182 12.68 2.34 2.81
CA VAL A 182 13.80 3.29 2.88
C VAL A 182 15.08 2.65 2.34
N ASP A 183 15.46 1.49 2.86
CA ASP A 183 16.68 0.79 2.49
C ASP A 183 16.69 0.39 1.01
N SER A 184 15.53 0.02 0.46
CA SER A 184 15.42 -0.29 -0.96
C SER A 184 15.61 0.95 -1.86
N ILE A 185 14.91 2.04 -1.56
CA ILE A 185 14.94 3.25 -2.39
C ILE A 185 16.30 3.97 -2.23
N ALA A 186 16.85 4.00 -1.02
CA ALA A 186 18.10 4.70 -0.70
C ALA A 186 19.31 4.19 -1.49
N GLN A 187 19.31 2.92 -1.91
CA GLN A 187 20.37 2.35 -2.76
C GLN A 187 20.51 3.07 -4.12
N LYS A 188 19.43 3.69 -4.62
CA LYS A 188 19.38 4.34 -5.94
C LYS A 188 19.01 5.82 -5.88
N SER A 189 18.65 6.33 -4.71
CA SER A 189 18.11 7.69 -4.57
C SER A 189 19.21 8.75 -4.59
N PRO A 190 19.12 9.77 -5.47
CA PRO A 190 19.97 10.95 -5.44
C PRO A 190 19.48 12.02 -4.45
N VAL A 191 18.32 11.81 -3.81
CA VAL A 191 17.70 12.72 -2.83
C VAL A 191 17.51 12.01 -1.49
N PRO A 192 17.36 12.73 -0.36
CA PRO A 192 17.12 12.11 0.94
C PRO A 192 15.90 11.18 0.93
N VAL A 193 16.03 10.02 1.60
CA VAL A 193 14.93 9.07 1.81
C VAL A 193 14.68 8.97 3.30
N VAL A 194 13.45 9.26 3.73
CA VAL A 194 13.09 9.42 5.14
C VAL A 194 11.93 8.49 5.48
N LYS A 195 12.04 7.80 6.61
CA LYS A 195 10.96 6.97 7.12
C LYS A 195 9.86 7.83 7.72
N ILE A 196 8.67 7.78 7.14
CA ILE A 196 7.43 8.33 7.70
C ILE A 196 6.38 7.22 7.60
N PRO A 197 6.05 6.53 8.70
CA PRO A 197 5.13 5.39 8.66
C PRO A 197 3.70 5.82 8.35
N HIS A 198 2.86 4.86 7.95
CA HIS A 198 1.42 5.07 7.89
C HIS A 198 0.82 5.07 9.30
N SER A 199 -0.08 6.02 9.56
CA SER A 199 -0.89 5.99 10.77
C SER A 199 -2.01 4.98 10.66
N ILE A 200 -2.35 4.34 11.77
CA ILE A 200 -3.40 3.35 11.89
C ILE A 200 -4.48 3.86 12.84
N LYS A 201 -5.68 3.95 12.29
CA LYS A 201 -6.92 4.20 13.03
C LYS A 201 -8.05 3.51 12.31
N VAL A 202 -8.62 2.51 12.96
CA VAL A 202 -9.78 1.80 12.44
C VAL A 202 -11.04 2.44 13.02
N SER A 203 -11.97 2.79 12.13
CA SER A 203 -13.29 3.32 12.48
C SER A 203 -14.36 2.42 11.86
N ILE A 204 -15.41 2.12 12.63
CA ILE A 204 -16.56 1.31 12.20
C ILE A 204 -17.81 2.14 12.53
N SER A 205 -18.44 2.70 11.49
CA SER A 205 -19.66 3.50 11.64
C SER A 205 -20.88 2.62 11.79
N ASP A 206 -20.96 1.54 11.01
CA ASP A 206 -22.02 0.55 11.08
C ASP A 206 -21.45 -0.80 11.51
N GLN A 207 -21.88 -1.29 12.67
CA GLN A 207 -21.48 -2.60 13.14
C GLN A 207 -22.07 -3.69 12.22
N ARG A 208 -21.30 -4.76 12.03
CA ARG A 208 -21.71 -6.00 11.39
C ARG A 208 -21.37 -7.14 12.33
N ASP A 209 -22.19 -8.17 12.35
CA ASP A 209 -21.90 -9.43 13.02
C ASP A 209 -21.39 -10.47 12.01
N ARG A 210 -21.09 -11.68 12.48
CA ARG A 210 -20.59 -12.77 11.61
C ARG A 210 -21.67 -13.24 10.64
N SER A 211 -22.94 -13.23 11.06
CA SER A 211 -24.08 -13.58 10.22
C SER A 211 -24.17 -12.75 8.93
N TYR A 212 -23.86 -11.45 8.97
CA TYR A 212 -23.82 -10.58 7.78
C TYR A 212 -22.86 -11.10 6.70
N PHE A 213 -21.75 -11.71 7.12
CA PHE A 213 -20.73 -12.29 6.24
C PHE A 213 -20.96 -13.78 5.94
N ASN A 214 -22.04 -14.38 6.47
CA ASN A 214 -22.31 -15.83 6.45
C ASN A 214 -21.21 -16.66 7.13
N LEU A 215 -20.69 -16.17 8.26
CA LEU A 215 -19.65 -16.82 9.04
C LEU A 215 -20.23 -17.45 10.33
N PRO A 216 -19.62 -18.53 10.86
CA PRO A 216 -20.11 -19.21 12.06
C PRO A 216 -19.89 -18.36 13.33
N GLU A 217 -20.91 -18.30 14.20
CA GLU A 217 -20.88 -17.49 15.42
C GLU A 217 -19.92 -18.05 16.49
N ASP A 218 -19.89 -19.38 16.68
CA ASP A 218 -19.19 -20.02 17.80
C ASP A 218 -17.76 -20.52 17.47
N ALA A 219 -17.27 -20.30 16.25
CA ALA A 219 -15.95 -20.77 15.82
C ALA A 219 -14.84 -19.75 16.09
N PHE A 220 -13.60 -20.19 16.30
CA PHE A 220 -12.44 -19.31 16.27
C PHE A 220 -12.05 -19.02 14.82
N LEU A 221 -12.13 -17.77 14.38
CA LEU A 221 -11.94 -17.38 12.98
C LEU A 221 -10.58 -16.72 12.74
N PHE A 222 -9.79 -17.36 11.88
CA PHE A 222 -8.64 -16.75 11.22
C PHE A 222 -9.08 -16.00 9.96
N LEU A 223 -8.45 -14.88 9.64
CA LEU A 223 -8.74 -14.10 8.44
C LEU A 223 -7.46 -13.84 7.64
N SER A 224 -7.48 -14.16 6.35
CA SER A 224 -6.49 -13.70 5.38
C SER A 224 -7.17 -12.85 4.32
N MET A 225 -6.60 -11.68 4.01
CA MET A 225 -7.16 -10.72 3.06
C MET A 225 -6.16 -10.30 2.00
N TYR A 226 -6.59 -10.25 0.74
CA TYR A 226 -5.78 -9.70 -0.34
C TYR A 226 -6.65 -9.21 -1.52
N ASP A 227 -6.01 -8.48 -2.44
CA ASP A 227 -6.60 -8.04 -3.70
C ASP A 227 -5.85 -8.69 -4.86
N LEU A 228 -6.57 -9.25 -5.83
CA LEU A 228 -5.99 -9.86 -7.03
C LEU A 228 -5.15 -8.87 -7.85
N LYS A 229 -5.49 -7.58 -7.82
CA LYS A 229 -4.69 -6.51 -8.47
C LYS A 229 -3.34 -6.27 -7.80
N SER A 230 -3.09 -6.84 -6.62
CA SER A 230 -1.84 -6.70 -5.86
C SER A 230 -0.86 -7.87 -6.04
N TYR A 231 -1.08 -8.71 -7.06
CA TYR A 231 -0.35 -9.95 -7.37
C TYR A 231 -0.55 -11.04 -6.32
N GLN A 232 -1.41 -12.03 -6.63
CA GLN A 232 -1.65 -13.19 -5.75
C GLN A 232 -0.37 -13.91 -5.36
N ALA A 233 0.58 -14.05 -6.29
CA ALA A 233 1.88 -14.65 -6.01
C ALA A 233 2.65 -13.92 -4.89
N ARG A 234 2.59 -12.58 -4.80
CA ARG A 234 3.24 -11.86 -3.68
C ARG A 234 2.47 -12.03 -2.37
N LYS A 235 1.14 -11.97 -2.41
CA LYS A 235 0.28 -12.03 -1.22
C LYS A 235 0.14 -13.43 -0.63
N ASN A 236 0.32 -14.46 -1.47
CA ASN A 236 0.42 -15.88 -1.12
C ASN A 236 -0.70 -16.39 -0.19
N PRO A 237 -2.00 -16.15 -0.51
CA PRO A 237 -3.11 -16.69 0.29
C PRO A 237 -3.08 -18.23 0.40
N GLN A 238 -2.47 -18.91 -0.57
CA GLN A 238 -2.29 -20.37 -0.57
C GLN A 238 -1.52 -20.85 0.67
N ALA A 239 -0.47 -20.13 1.09
CA ALA A 239 0.27 -20.49 2.30
C ALA A 239 -0.63 -20.43 3.55
N SER A 240 -1.56 -19.47 3.62
CA SER A 240 -2.49 -19.38 4.76
C SER A 240 -3.47 -20.55 4.78
N ILE A 241 -3.93 -21.00 3.62
CA ILE A 241 -4.76 -22.22 3.49
C ILE A 241 -3.96 -23.45 3.92
N ILE A 242 -2.75 -23.63 3.40
CA ILE A 242 -1.91 -24.79 3.72
C ILE A 242 -1.58 -24.84 5.22
N ALA A 243 -1.19 -23.72 5.82
CA ALA A 243 -0.92 -23.64 7.25
C ALA A 243 -2.16 -24.02 8.09
N PHE A 244 -3.35 -23.59 7.67
CA PHE A 244 -4.59 -23.97 8.34
C PHE A 244 -4.92 -25.45 8.19
N GLN A 245 -4.74 -26.02 7.00
CA GLN A 245 -4.93 -27.45 6.74
C GLN A 245 -3.95 -28.34 7.51
N LEU A 246 -2.75 -27.83 7.82
CA LEU A 246 -1.79 -28.51 8.71
C LEU A 246 -2.22 -28.44 10.18
N ALA A 247 -2.91 -27.37 10.59
CA ALA A 247 -3.31 -27.14 11.98
C ALA A 247 -4.65 -27.79 12.36
N PHE A 248 -5.60 -27.91 11.43
CA PHE A 248 -6.99 -28.28 11.74
C PHE A 248 -7.56 -29.27 10.74
N LYS A 249 -8.57 -30.03 11.18
CA LYS A 249 -9.25 -31.03 10.34
C LYS A 249 -10.33 -30.37 9.44
N PRO A 250 -10.64 -30.96 8.28
CA PRO A 250 -11.66 -30.44 7.34
C PRO A 250 -13.06 -30.21 7.93
N GLU A 251 -13.44 -31.01 8.92
CA GLU A 251 -14.76 -31.05 9.55
C GLU A 251 -14.79 -30.41 10.95
N ASP A 252 -13.70 -29.81 11.40
CA ASP A 252 -13.63 -29.16 12.71
C ASP A 252 -14.39 -27.83 12.69
N LYS A 253 -15.59 -27.82 13.30
CA LYS A 253 -16.48 -26.66 13.36
C LYS A 253 -16.11 -25.65 14.45
N SER A 254 -15.16 -25.97 15.32
CA SER A 254 -14.74 -25.07 16.40
C SER A 254 -13.81 -23.96 15.91
N VAL A 255 -13.34 -24.05 14.67
CA VAL A 255 -12.34 -23.16 14.07
C VAL A 255 -12.66 -22.96 12.59
N GLY A 256 -12.26 -21.82 12.02
CA GLY A 256 -12.40 -21.57 10.59
C GLY A 256 -11.37 -20.60 10.03
N LEU A 257 -11.14 -20.69 8.72
CA LEU A 257 -10.32 -19.73 7.97
C LEU A 257 -11.19 -18.97 6.99
N VAL A 258 -11.20 -17.65 7.09
CA VAL A 258 -11.85 -16.76 6.14
C VAL A 258 -10.80 -16.25 5.16
N ILE A 259 -10.99 -16.51 3.87
CA ILE A 259 -10.17 -15.96 2.79
C ILE A 259 -11.01 -14.90 2.08
N LYS A 260 -10.67 -13.64 2.30
CA LYS A 260 -11.37 -12.50 1.71
C LYS A 260 -10.57 -11.93 0.54
N VAL A 261 -11.18 -11.98 -0.65
CA VAL A 261 -10.54 -11.63 -1.92
C VAL A 261 -11.24 -10.44 -2.56
N ASN A 262 -10.50 -9.39 -2.91
CA ASN A 262 -11.02 -8.26 -3.69
C ASN A 262 -10.71 -8.42 -5.19
N SER A 263 -11.51 -7.74 -6.01
CA SER A 263 -11.37 -7.73 -7.48
C SER A 263 -11.50 -9.11 -8.15
N ALA A 264 -12.24 -10.03 -7.53
CA ALA A 264 -12.61 -11.31 -8.13
C ALA A 264 -13.55 -11.09 -9.33
N GLY A 265 -13.01 -11.13 -10.55
CA GLY A 265 -13.85 -11.27 -11.74
C GLY A 265 -14.45 -12.68 -11.80
N GLN A 266 -15.63 -12.84 -12.40
CA GLN A 266 -16.20 -14.16 -12.64
C GLN A 266 -15.22 -15.03 -13.45
N GLY A 267 -14.92 -16.24 -12.95
CA GLY A 267 -14.05 -17.21 -13.63
C GLY A 267 -12.55 -16.87 -13.61
N SER A 268 -12.06 -16.16 -12.58
CA SER A 268 -10.61 -15.96 -12.42
C SER A 268 -9.92 -17.28 -12.07
N LYS A 269 -8.91 -17.68 -12.84
CA LYS A 269 -8.08 -18.87 -12.60
C LYS A 269 -7.54 -18.89 -11.17
N GLU A 270 -7.19 -17.73 -10.64
CA GLU A 270 -6.68 -17.54 -9.29
C GLU A 270 -7.66 -17.97 -8.20
N LEU A 271 -8.98 -17.78 -8.40
CA LEU A 271 -10.00 -18.27 -7.48
C LEU A 271 -10.23 -19.77 -7.64
N ASP A 272 -10.19 -20.29 -8.87
CA ASP A 272 -10.29 -21.73 -9.12
C ASP A 272 -9.16 -22.49 -8.42
N GLU A 273 -7.94 -21.94 -8.44
CA GLU A 273 -6.79 -22.46 -7.70
C GLU A 273 -7.03 -22.49 -6.18
N LEU A 274 -7.67 -21.46 -5.62
CA LEU A 274 -8.04 -21.44 -4.19
C LEU A 274 -9.13 -22.48 -3.89
N HIS A 275 -10.17 -22.58 -4.72
CA HIS A 275 -11.22 -23.60 -4.55
C HIS A 275 -10.66 -25.02 -4.59
N GLN A 276 -9.74 -25.30 -5.52
CA GLN A 276 -9.06 -26.59 -5.61
C GLN A 276 -8.21 -26.87 -4.37
N LEU A 277 -7.48 -25.86 -3.88
CA LEU A 277 -6.64 -26.00 -2.69
C LEU A 277 -7.47 -26.22 -1.42
N ILE A 278 -8.61 -25.55 -1.29
CA ILE A 278 -9.56 -25.74 -0.17
C ILE A 278 -10.07 -27.19 -0.14
N GLY A 279 -10.41 -27.75 -1.29
CA GLY A 279 -10.80 -29.16 -1.43
C GLY A 279 -12.01 -29.52 -0.56
N THR A 280 -11.83 -30.46 0.36
CA THR A 280 -12.92 -31.01 1.21
C THR A 280 -13.15 -30.24 2.52
N TYR A 281 -12.41 -29.15 2.76
CA TYR A 281 -12.53 -28.37 4.00
C TYR A 281 -13.86 -27.61 4.04
N THR A 282 -14.65 -27.87 5.09
CA THR A 282 -15.97 -27.23 5.30
C THR A 282 -15.90 -26.01 6.21
N ASN A 283 -14.72 -25.77 6.79
CA ASN A 283 -14.39 -24.69 7.71
C ASN A 283 -13.45 -23.65 7.08
N ILE A 284 -13.31 -23.62 5.74
CA ILE A 284 -12.64 -22.54 5.01
C ILE A 284 -13.69 -21.79 4.19
N TYR A 285 -13.83 -20.49 4.44
CA TYR A 285 -14.87 -19.63 3.89
C TYR A 285 -14.26 -18.61 2.91
N LEU A 286 -14.75 -18.58 1.68
CA LEU A 286 -14.36 -17.57 0.70
C LEU A 286 -15.34 -16.40 0.69
N VAL A 287 -14.80 -15.18 0.84
CA VAL A 287 -15.54 -13.93 0.70
C VAL A 287 -14.96 -13.16 -0.49
N ASP A 288 -15.56 -13.31 -1.65
CA ASP A 288 -15.07 -12.78 -2.94
C ASP A 288 -15.74 -11.48 -3.38
N LYS A 289 -16.76 -11.01 -2.65
CA LYS A 289 -17.46 -9.74 -2.89
C LYS A 289 -16.59 -8.56 -2.50
N THR A 290 -16.47 -7.53 -3.34
CA THR A 290 -15.87 -6.26 -2.93
C THR A 290 -16.65 -5.68 -1.74
N LEU A 291 -15.96 -5.48 -0.62
CA LEU A 291 -16.54 -4.90 0.58
C LEU A 291 -16.25 -3.41 0.63
N SER A 292 -17.16 -2.64 1.24
CA SER A 292 -16.90 -1.25 1.60
C SER A 292 -15.77 -1.19 2.65
N ARG A 293 -15.20 0.01 2.85
CA ARG A 293 -14.21 0.22 3.92
C ARG A 293 -14.81 -0.09 5.31
N ASN A 294 -16.05 0.34 5.56
CA ASN A 294 -16.74 0.02 6.81
C ASN A 294 -16.91 -1.49 7.00
N ASP A 295 -17.40 -2.20 5.98
CA ASP A 295 -17.61 -3.65 6.08
C ASP A 295 -16.29 -4.43 6.18
N THR A 296 -15.20 -3.94 5.58
CA THR A 296 -13.87 -4.53 5.77
C THR A 296 -13.39 -4.38 7.22
N ASN A 297 -13.58 -3.19 7.80
CA ASN A 297 -13.24 -2.94 9.20
C ASN A 297 -14.13 -3.75 10.17
N ALA A 298 -15.41 -3.90 9.83
CA ALA A 298 -16.34 -4.72 10.60
C ALA A 298 -16.00 -6.22 10.48
N LEU A 299 -15.58 -6.70 9.31
CA LEU A 299 -15.07 -8.07 9.16
C LEU A 299 -13.84 -8.30 10.05
N LEU A 300 -12.89 -7.36 10.07
CA LEU A 300 -11.73 -7.43 10.98
C LEU A 300 -12.13 -7.43 12.47
N SER A 301 -13.20 -6.72 12.86
CA SER A 301 -13.60 -6.67 14.27
C SER A 301 -14.27 -7.96 14.75
N VAL A 302 -14.92 -8.72 13.87
CA VAL A 302 -15.65 -9.94 14.23
C VAL A 302 -14.84 -11.24 14.12
N ILE A 303 -13.62 -11.20 13.57
CA ILE A 303 -12.70 -12.36 13.57
C ILE A 303 -11.87 -12.45 14.84
N ASP A 304 -11.14 -13.54 15.04
CA ASP A 304 -10.35 -13.79 16.24
C ASP A 304 -8.85 -13.62 16.00
N SER A 305 -8.34 -13.89 14.79
CA SER A 305 -6.94 -13.67 14.42
C SER A 305 -6.78 -13.31 12.95
N TYR A 306 -5.78 -12.48 12.63
CA TYR A 306 -5.43 -12.13 11.25
C TYR A 306 -4.14 -12.83 10.80
N VAL A 307 -4.11 -13.31 9.56
CA VAL A 307 -3.02 -14.11 8.99
C VAL A 307 -2.60 -13.55 7.63
N SER A 308 -1.33 -13.20 7.49
CA SER A 308 -0.73 -12.82 6.20
C SER A 308 0.64 -13.48 6.03
N LEU A 309 0.63 -14.63 5.37
CA LEU A 309 1.84 -15.35 4.95
C LEU A 309 2.33 -14.84 3.59
N HIS A 310 2.48 -13.52 3.50
CA HIS A 310 2.92 -12.85 2.28
C HIS A 310 4.42 -13.10 2.02
N ARG A 311 4.82 -12.95 0.75
CA ARG A 311 6.23 -12.98 0.35
C ARG A 311 6.94 -11.65 0.49
N SER A 312 6.19 -10.55 0.43
CA SER A 312 6.63 -9.21 0.82
C SER A 312 5.47 -8.22 0.89
N GLU A 313 5.60 -7.16 1.69
CA GLU A 313 4.64 -6.05 1.84
C GLU A 313 5.31 -4.67 1.79
N GLY A 314 4.58 -3.70 1.22
CA GLY A 314 5.02 -2.30 1.19
C GLY A 314 4.71 -1.54 2.48
N PHE A 315 3.78 -2.06 3.29
CA PHE A 315 3.58 -1.64 4.69
C PHE A 315 2.94 -2.77 5.48
N GLY A 316 1.79 -3.27 5.00
CA GLY A 316 1.01 -4.30 5.69
C GLY A 316 -0.20 -3.75 6.45
N LEU A 317 -0.99 -2.87 5.82
CA LEU A 317 -2.15 -2.21 6.46
C LEU A 317 -3.10 -3.19 7.16
N GLY A 318 -3.45 -4.32 6.52
CA GLY A 318 -4.34 -5.31 7.12
C GLY A 318 -3.80 -5.92 8.43
N LEU A 319 -2.49 -6.16 8.51
CA LEU A 319 -1.83 -6.64 9.73
C LEU A 319 -1.95 -5.59 10.85
N ALA A 320 -1.59 -4.34 10.54
CA ALA A 320 -1.58 -3.27 11.52
C ALA A 320 -3.00 -2.87 11.98
N GLU A 321 -3.99 -2.91 11.09
CA GLU A 321 -5.41 -2.67 11.41
C GLU A 321 -6.00 -3.77 12.30
N ALA A 322 -5.62 -5.03 12.07
CA ALA A 322 -5.99 -6.14 12.94
C ALA A 322 -5.39 -5.97 14.34
N MET A 323 -4.09 -5.63 14.43
CA MET A 323 -3.44 -5.31 15.71
C MET A 323 -4.14 -4.14 16.42
N TYR A 324 -4.51 -3.06 15.71
CA TYR A 324 -5.24 -1.92 16.29
C TYR A 324 -6.59 -2.33 16.92
N LEU A 325 -7.23 -3.37 16.38
CA LEU A 325 -8.49 -3.94 16.89
C LEU A 325 -8.27 -5.03 17.96
N GLY A 326 -7.04 -5.19 18.47
CA GLY A 326 -6.71 -6.21 19.45
C GLY A 326 -6.75 -7.64 18.91
N LYS A 327 -6.59 -7.83 17.60
CA LYS A 327 -6.53 -9.17 17.01
C LYS A 327 -5.07 -9.62 16.96
N PRO A 328 -4.70 -10.79 17.53
CA PRO A 328 -3.37 -11.34 17.34
C PRO A 328 -3.14 -11.66 15.87
N VAL A 329 -1.91 -11.40 15.43
CA VAL A 329 -1.54 -11.42 14.02
C VAL A 329 -0.40 -12.39 13.76
N ILE A 330 -0.60 -13.26 12.76
CA ILE A 330 0.43 -14.13 12.20
C ILE A 330 0.92 -13.51 10.90
N GLY A 331 2.22 -13.23 10.79
CA GLY A 331 2.81 -12.62 9.60
C GLY A 331 4.22 -13.13 9.31
N THR A 332 4.60 -13.14 8.04
CA THR A 332 5.98 -13.46 7.64
C THR A 332 6.96 -12.49 8.29
N ASN A 333 8.07 -12.99 8.84
CA ASN A 333 9.12 -12.19 9.48
C ASN A 333 10.01 -11.46 8.46
N TRP A 334 9.40 -10.75 7.51
CA TRP A 334 10.11 -10.16 6.38
C TRP A 334 9.40 -8.89 5.88
N SER A 335 10.16 -7.93 5.35
CA SER A 335 9.65 -6.71 4.69
C SER A 335 9.11 -5.62 5.61
N SER A 336 8.07 -4.89 5.22
CA SER A 336 7.67 -3.65 5.92
C SER A 336 6.92 -3.88 7.22
N ASN A 337 6.30 -5.04 7.43
CA ASN A 337 5.54 -5.31 8.63
C ASN A 337 6.42 -5.47 9.87
N ILE A 338 7.68 -5.88 9.73
CA ILE A 338 8.63 -6.02 10.87
C ILE A 338 9.05 -4.67 11.48
N ASP A 339 8.64 -3.54 10.89
CA ASP A 339 8.78 -2.23 11.53
C ASP A 339 7.81 -2.06 12.72
N PHE A 340 6.65 -2.72 12.70
CA PHE A 340 5.63 -2.65 13.76
C PHE A 340 5.27 -4.00 14.40
N MET A 341 5.80 -5.09 13.85
CA MET A 341 5.63 -6.45 14.37
C MET A 341 6.96 -6.95 14.96
N ASP A 342 6.90 -7.45 16.19
CA ASP A 342 7.99 -8.19 16.83
C ASP A 342 7.43 -9.44 17.54
N PHE A 343 8.31 -10.25 18.14
CA PHE A 343 7.91 -11.49 18.83
C PHE A 343 7.09 -11.25 20.12
N ASN A 344 7.04 -10.02 20.65
CA ASN A 344 6.21 -9.67 21.80
C ASN A 344 4.82 -9.17 21.38
N THR A 345 4.70 -8.61 20.18
CA THR A 345 3.46 -8.01 19.68
C THR A 345 2.72 -8.87 18.65
N SER A 346 3.36 -9.94 18.15
CA SER A 346 2.84 -10.73 17.05
C SER A 346 3.46 -12.13 16.94
N CYS A 347 2.89 -12.95 16.06
CA CYS A 347 3.39 -14.27 15.70
C CYS A 347 4.20 -14.20 14.39
N LEU A 348 5.51 -13.97 14.50
CA LEU A 348 6.41 -13.84 13.35
C LEU A 348 6.86 -15.20 12.81
N VAL A 349 6.48 -15.48 11.56
CA VAL A 349 6.73 -16.75 10.86
C VAL A 349 8.08 -16.70 10.15
N ASN A 350 8.85 -17.79 10.30
CA ASN A 350 10.14 -17.96 9.64
C ASN A 350 9.97 -18.04 8.12
N TYR A 351 11.04 -17.78 7.38
CA TYR A 351 11.00 -17.81 5.91
C TYR A 351 12.34 -18.24 5.31
N SER A 352 12.30 -18.64 4.05
CA SER A 352 13.48 -18.81 3.21
C SER A 352 13.44 -17.81 2.06
N LEU A 353 14.59 -17.21 1.71
CA LEU A 353 14.66 -16.35 0.52
C LEU A 353 14.76 -17.21 -0.73
N VAL A 354 13.75 -17.09 -1.59
CA VAL A 354 13.66 -17.80 -2.86
C VAL A 354 13.81 -16.79 -3.99
N LYS A 355 14.77 -17.04 -4.88
CA LYS A 355 14.94 -16.23 -6.08
C LYS A 355 13.76 -16.44 -7.02
N LEU A 356 13.26 -15.35 -7.60
CA LEU A 356 12.24 -15.42 -8.63
C LEU A 356 12.75 -16.18 -9.86
N ASN A 357 11.90 -16.96 -10.48
CA ASN A 357 12.20 -17.69 -11.72
C ASN A 357 11.67 -16.98 -12.97
N GLU A 358 10.72 -16.05 -12.80
CA GLU A 358 10.14 -15.24 -13.84
C GLU A 358 9.79 -13.84 -13.33
N ASN A 359 9.39 -12.96 -14.24
CA ASN A 359 8.89 -11.64 -13.86
C ASN A 359 7.42 -11.73 -13.44
N HIS A 360 7.06 -11.05 -12.36
CA HIS A 360 5.67 -10.86 -11.94
C HIS A 360 5.34 -9.37 -11.94
N GLY A 361 4.91 -8.83 -13.08
CA GLY A 361 4.62 -7.40 -13.17
C GLY A 361 5.87 -6.54 -12.97
N PRO A 362 5.92 -5.68 -11.93
CA PRO A 362 7.11 -4.88 -11.63
C PRO A 362 8.23 -5.71 -10.98
N TYR A 363 7.93 -6.90 -10.44
CA TYR A 363 8.89 -7.75 -9.75
C TYR A 363 9.70 -8.57 -10.74
N LYS A 364 11.03 -8.48 -10.67
CA LYS A 364 11.93 -9.03 -11.68
C LYS A 364 12.54 -10.36 -11.25
N GLU A 365 12.79 -11.25 -12.20
CA GLU A 365 13.36 -12.59 -11.98
C GLU A 365 14.70 -12.61 -11.20
N TYR A 366 15.45 -11.52 -11.17
CA TYR A 366 16.69 -11.46 -10.38
C TYR A 366 16.46 -11.24 -8.88
N GLN A 367 15.25 -10.86 -8.47
CA GLN A 367 14.90 -10.50 -7.10
C GLN A 367 14.49 -11.73 -6.27
N TYR A 368 14.26 -11.51 -4.97
CA TYR A 368 13.96 -12.56 -4.01
C TYR A 368 12.65 -12.31 -3.30
N TRP A 369 11.93 -13.39 -3.03
CA TRP A 369 10.75 -13.42 -2.17
C TRP A 369 11.04 -14.21 -0.91
N ALA A 370 10.46 -13.78 0.21
CA ALA A 370 10.49 -14.56 1.45
C ALA A 370 9.38 -15.61 1.41
N GLU A 371 9.72 -16.86 1.13
CA GLU A 371 8.76 -17.96 1.21
C GLU A 371 8.53 -18.32 2.68
N PRO A 372 7.31 -18.11 3.23
CA PRO A 372 7.02 -18.39 4.63
C PRO A 372 7.00 -19.89 4.93
N ASP A 373 7.42 -20.24 6.14
CA ASP A 373 7.31 -21.59 6.69
C ASP A 373 5.88 -21.86 7.17
N VAL A 374 5.14 -22.65 6.38
CA VAL A 374 3.74 -23.00 6.66
C VAL A 374 3.57 -23.92 7.87
N GLU A 375 4.58 -24.72 8.23
CA GLU A 375 4.54 -25.58 9.43
C GLU A 375 4.72 -24.75 10.70
N HIS A 376 5.62 -23.75 10.65
CA HIS A 376 5.73 -22.79 11.75
C HIS A 376 4.46 -21.94 11.89
N ALA A 377 3.87 -21.50 10.78
CA ALA A 377 2.60 -20.78 10.80
C ALA A 377 1.46 -21.62 11.38
N SER A 378 1.37 -22.91 11.03
CA SER A 378 0.35 -23.82 11.57
C SER A 378 0.50 -24.00 13.08
N THR A 379 1.73 -24.03 13.58
CA THR A 379 2.02 -24.06 15.03
C THR A 379 1.49 -22.81 15.73
N TYR A 380 1.69 -21.61 15.17
CA TYR A 380 1.09 -20.40 15.74
C TYR A 380 -0.45 -20.41 15.69
N MET A 381 -1.06 -20.92 14.62
CA MET A 381 -2.50 -21.08 14.54
C MET A 381 -3.02 -21.99 15.67
N ARG A 382 -2.36 -23.13 15.93
CA ARG A 382 -2.67 -24.00 17.07
C ARG A 382 -2.52 -23.28 18.40
N THR A 383 -1.39 -22.62 18.63
CA THR A 383 -1.13 -21.93 19.90
C THR A 383 -2.14 -20.84 20.19
N LEU A 384 -2.51 -20.01 19.20
CA LEU A 384 -3.53 -18.97 19.40
C LEU A 384 -4.92 -19.55 19.68
N PHE A 385 -5.23 -20.72 19.13
CA PHE A 385 -6.50 -21.41 19.37
C PHE A 385 -6.54 -22.10 20.75
N ASP A 386 -5.46 -22.78 21.14
CA ASP A 386 -5.40 -23.63 22.33
C ASP A 386 -5.01 -22.85 23.61
N ASP A 387 -4.09 -21.87 23.50
CA ASP A 387 -3.54 -21.11 24.64
C ASP A 387 -4.15 -19.71 24.77
N LYS A 388 -5.15 -19.60 25.64
CA LYS A 388 -5.84 -18.34 25.94
C LYS A 388 -4.95 -17.26 26.57
N ASN A 389 -3.89 -17.64 27.30
CA ASN A 389 -3.00 -16.66 27.93
C ASN A 389 -2.08 -16.06 26.87
N PHE A 390 -1.50 -16.91 26.02
CA PHE A 390 -0.71 -16.45 24.88
C PHE A 390 -1.53 -15.56 23.94
N TYR A 391 -2.76 -15.97 23.60
CA TYR A 391 -3.70 -15.16 22.81
C TYR A 391 -3.87 -13.75 23.39
N LYS A 392 -4.23 -13.67 24.68
CA LYS A 392 -4.48 -12.37 25.36
C LYS A 392 -3.24 -11.51 25.41
N GLN A 393 -2.08 -12.10 25.67
CA GLN A 393 -0.82 -11.38 25.74
C GLN A 393 -0.45 -10.75 24.39
N ILE A 394 -0.45 -11.54 23.31
CA ILE A 394 -0.12 -11.04 21.97
C ILE A 394 -1.13 -10.01 21.49
N SER A 395 -2.43 -10.28 21.69
CA SER A 395 -3.53 -9.34 21.40
C SER A 395 -3.32 -7.98 22.06
N SER A 396 -3.13 -7.96 23.38
CA SER A 396 -2.98 -6.72 24.16
C SER A 396 -1.70 -5.97 23.78
N ASN A 397 -0.58 -6.68 23.64
CA ASN A 397 0.71 -6.08 23.31
C ASN A 397 0.68 -5.44 21.90
N GLY A 398 0.10 -6.14 20.91
CA GLY A 398 -0.04 -5.63 19.56
C GLY A 398 -0.94 -4.39 19.49
N GLU A 399 -2.07 -4.42 20.22
CA GLU A 399 -2.99 -3.29 20.30
C GLU A 399 -2.34 -2.05 20.91
N GLU A 400 -1.69 -2.22 22.07
CA GLU A 400 -1.01 -1.12 22.76
C GLU A 400 0.08 -0.52 21.87
N HIS A 401 0.89 -1.38 21.23
CA HIS A 401 1.99 -0.94 20.37
C HIS A 401 1.49 -0.06 19.21
N ILE A 402 0.49 -0.54 18.44
CA ILE A 402 -0.03 0.19 17.29
C ILE A 402 -0.72 1.49 17.72
N LYS A 403 -1.55 1.45 18.77
CA LYS A 403 -2.22 2.67 19.26
C LYS A 403 -1.25 3.71 19.79
N LYS A 404 -0.11 3.28 20.36
CA LYS A 404 0.90 4.18 20.91
C LYS A 404 1.79 4.79 19.83
N TYR A 405 2.36 3.98 18.95
CA TYR A 405 3.42 4.43 18.04
C TYR A 405 2.95 4.73 16.61
N TYR A 406 1.78 4.21 16.22
CA TYR A 406 1.24 4.36 14.87
C TYR A 406 -0.10 5.09 14.85
N SER A 407 -0.55 5.73 15.94
CA SER A 407 -1.75 6.56 15.89
C SER A 407 -1.59 7.77 14.96
N PRO A 408 -2.69 8.38 14.45
CA PRO A 408 -2.63 9.62 13.69
C PRO A 408 -1.85 10.73 14.40
N GLN A 409 -1.97 10.82 15.74
CA GLN A 409 -1.19 11.74 16.55
C GLN A 409 0.31 11.44 16.46
N ALA A 410 0.73 10.20 16.76
CA ALA A 410 2.14 9.82 16.79
C ALA A 410 2.82 10.02 15.43
N VAL A 411 2.15 9.66 14.34
CA VAL A 411 2.66 9.87 12.98
C VAL A 411 2.60 11.34 12.59
N GLY A 412 1.55 12.07 12.97
CA GLY A 412 1.45 13.52 12.83
C GLY A 412 2.64 14.25 13.46
N ASP A 413 3.05 13.84 14.67
CA ASP A 413 4.21 14.42 15.37
C ASP A 413 5.53 14.14 14.63
N ILE A 414 5.65 12.99 13.94
CA ILE A 414 6.81 12.69 13.08
C ILE A 414 6.80 13.61 11.85
N ILE A 415 5.65 13.75 11.18
CA ILE A 415 5.46 14.64 10.03
C ILE A 415 5.81 16.08 10.42
N GLN A 416 5.23 16.59 11.52
CA GLN A 416 5.46 17.95 12.00
C GLN A 416 6.94 18.22 12.29
N ARG A 417 7.63 17.28 12.96
CA ARG A 417 9.07 17.37 13.21
C ARG A 417 9.87 17.40 11.91
N ARG A 418 9.51 16.58 10.91
CA ARG A 418 10.22 16.57 9.62
C ARG A 418 10.00 17.87 8.85
N LEU A 419 8.78 18.38 8.81
CA LEU A 419 8.47 19.67 8.17
C LEU A 419 9.21 20.83 8.84
N LYS A 420 9.29 20.85 10.17
CA LYS A 420 10.09 21.84 10.92
C LYS A 420 11.59 21.73 10.59
N TYR A 421 12.11 20.51 10.45
CA TYR A 421 13.49 20.31 10.03
C TYR A 421 13.74 20.89 8.62
N ILE A 422 12.83 20.61 7.67
CA ILE A 422 12.92 21.11 6.30
C ILE A 422 12.87 22.65 6.25
N SER A 423 12.01 23.30 7.05
CA SER A 423 11.92 24.77 7.09
C SER A 423 13.17 25.45 7.66
N MET A 424 13.81 24.83 8.66
CA MET A 424 15.04 25.37 9.28
C MET A 424 16.24 25.28 8.34
N TRP A 425 16.35 24.20 7.58
CA TRP A 425 17.57 23.90 6.83
C TRP A 425 17.58 24.42 5.40
N LYS A 426 16.56 25.21 4.99
CA LYS A 426 16.39 25.85 3.66
C LYS A 426 17.37 25.25 2.65
N PHE A 427 17.10 24.03 2.17
CA PHE A 427 18.05 23.27 1.35
C PHE A 427 18.44 24.07 0.11
N GLY A 428 19.47 24.86 0.30
CA GLY A 428 20.02 25.89 -0.54
C GLY A 428 21.49 25.92 -0.17
N GLY A 429 22.16 24.80 -0.45
CA GLY A 429 23.56 24.91 -0.81
C GLY A 429 23.59 25.85 -2.01
N LEU A 430 24.10 27.06 -1.79
CA LEU A 430 24.49 27.95 -2.87
C LEU A 430 25.24 27.12 -3.91
N LYS A 431 24.68 27.00 -5.11
CA LYS A 431 25.48 26.66 -6.29
C LYS A 431 26.12 27.93 -6.82
#